data_AF-A0A482UNC7-F1
#
_entry.id   AF-A0A482UNC7-F1
#
_cell.length_a   1.000
_cell.length_b   1.000
_cell.length_c   1.000
_cell.angle_alpha   90.00
_cell.angle_beta   90.00
_cell.angle_gamma   90.00
#
_symmetry.space_group_name_H-M   'P 1'
#
loop_
_entity.id
_entity.type
_entity.pdbx_description
1 polymer ?
#
loop_
_entity_poly.entity_id
_entity_poly.type
_entity_poly.pdbx_seq_one_letter_code
_entity_poly.pdbx_strand_id
1 'polypeptide(L)'
;MYLQKPHVPPTPPRSVVPVSTGYVFTTNDTLKEAVKMWCDKDARARAEGEYGHISTWNTSQVTSMQALFRDKTDFNDDISTWDVSNVTNMEYMFCDAHAFNQPIGTWDVSKVTNMGGMFFRAHAFNQPIGTWDVSNVTNMDHMFFLAHAFNQPIGTWDVSNVTNMVSMFRGAYAFNQPIGTWDVSNVTNMDHMFHDARAFYQPIGTWDVSKVTNMGYMFYHARAFNQPIGTWNVSNVTNMNAMFCGASAFNQPISTWNVS
;
A
#
# COMPACT_ATOMS: atom_id res chain seq x y z
N MET A 1 -13.75 -7.90 42.00
CA MET A 1 -13.06 -7.40 40.79
C MET A 1 -13.39 -8.36 39.66
N TYR A 2 -14.35 -7.99 38.80
CA TYR A 2 -14.64 -8.77 37.58
C TYR A 2 -13.78 -8.21 36.46
N LEU A 3 -12.89 -9.05 35.92
CA LEU A 3 -12.09 -8.72 34.73
C LEU A 3 -13.03 -8.72 33.52
N GLN A 4 -13.20 -7.56 32.90
CA GLN A 4 -13.95 -7.40 31.66
C GLN A 4 -13.12 -8.02 30.53
N LYS A 5 -13.69 -9.02 29.83
CA LYS A 5 -13.04 -9.63 28.67
C LYS A 5 -12.82 -8.56 27.57
N PRO A 6 -11.71 -8.61 26.82
CA PRO A 6 -11.46 -7.67 25.73
C PRO A 6 -12.58 -7.77 24.69
N HIS A 7 -13.08 -6.61 24.29
CA HIS A 7 -14.09 -6.46 23.26
C HIS A 7 -13.44 -6.73 21.90
N VAL A 8 -13.68 -7.92 21.34
CA VAL A 8 -13.33 -8.23 19.95
C VAL A 8 -14.27 -7.41 19.07
N PRO A 9 -13.77 -6.53 18.19
CA PRO A 9 -14.63 -5.77 17.28
C PRO A 9 -15.45 -6.73 16.41
N PRO A 10 -16.73 -6.44 16.14
CA PRO A 10 -17.51 -7.25 15.23
C PRO A 10 -16.84 -7.29 13.85
N THR A 11 -16.71 -8.49 13.28
CA THR A 11 -16.30 -8.67 11.88
C THR A 11 -17.28 -7.88 10.99
N PRO A 12 -16.78 -7.01 10.09
CA PRO A 12 -17.64 -6.31 9.15
C PRO A 12 -18.48 -7.31 8.35
N PRO A 13 -19.75 -7.02 8.06
CA PRO A 13 -20.55 -7.88 7.20
C PRO A 13 -19.85 -8.02 5.84
N ARG A 14 -19.69 -9.27 5.38
CA ARG A 14 -19.17 -9.58 4.06
C ARG A 14 -20.03 -8.83 3.03
N SER A 15 -19.43 -7.86 2.34
CA SER A 15 -20.09 -7.18 1.22
C SER A 15 -20.40 -8.25 0.18
N VAL A 16 -21.69 -8.53 -0.04
CA VAL A 16 -22.12 -9.39 -1.15
C VAL A 16 -21.98 -8.52 -2.40
N VAL A 17 -20.78 -8.50 -2.97
CA VAL A 17 -20.53 -7.83 -4.24
C VAL A 17 -21.43 -8.50 -5.28
N PRO A 18 -22.18 -7.75 -6.10
CA PRO A 18 -23.01 -8.32 -7.16
C PRO A 18 -22.16 -9.23 -8.04
N VAL A 19 -22.62 -10.47 -8.27
CA VAL A 19 -21.93 -11.40 -9.17
C VAL A 19 -21.88 -10.78 -10.56
N SER A 20 -20.68 -10.47 -11.02
CA SER A 20 -20.42 -9.99 -12.36
C SER A 20 -20.92 -11.00 -13.40
N THR A 21 -21.78 -10.55 -14.32
CA THR A 21 -22.42 -11.39 -15.35
C THR A 21 -21.68 -11.43 -16.69
N GLY A 22 -20.53 -10.77 -16.81
CA GLY A 22 -19.74 -10.78 -18.04
C GLY A 22 -18.77 -11.95 -18.12
N TYR A 23 -17.75 -11.80 -18.97
CA TYR A 23 -16.80 -12.88 -19.25
C TYR A 23 -16.11 -13.39 -17.97
N VAL A 24 -16.11 -14.70 -17.77
CA VAL A 24 -15.53 -15.34 -16.59
C VAL A 24 -14.08 -15.71 -16.85
N PHE A 25 -13.17 -15.05 -16.14
CA PHE A 25 -11.75 -15.35 -16.19
C PHE A 25 -11.43 -16.50 -15.23
N THR A 26 -11.08 -17.66 -15.77
CA THR A 26 -10.74 -18.86 -15.00
C THR A 26 -9.24 -18.99 -14.73
N THR A 27 -8.40 -18.16 -15.36
CA THR A 27 -6.95 -18.14 -15.16
C THR A 27 -6.40 -16.72 -15.08
N ASN A 28 -5.28 -16.55 -14.36
CA ASN A 28 -4.57 -15.28 -14.29
C ASN A 28 -4.06 -14.85 -15.69
N ASP A 29 -3.66 -15.80 -16.54
CA ASP A 29 -3.10 -15.51 -17.86
C ASP A 29 -4.16 -14.99 -18.84
N THR A 30 -5.37 -15.55 -18.82
CA THR A 30 -6.46 -15.04 -19.67
C THR A 30 -6.86 -13.63 -19.28
N LEU A 31 -6.90 -13.30 -17.98
CA LEU A 31 -7.14 -11.93 -17.52
C LEU A 31 -6.03 -10.99 -17.98
N LYS A 32 -4.76 -11.40 -17.89
CA LYS A 32 -3.61 -10.59 -18.33
C LYS A 32 -3.66 -10.27 -19.82
N GLU A 33 -3.96 -11.25 -20.67
CA GLU A 33 -4.11 -11.00 -22.10
C GLU A 33 -5.31 -10.09 -22.42
N ALA A 34 -6.45 -10.29 -21.74
CA ALA A 34 -7.60 -9.40 -21.89
C ALA A 34 -7.28 -7.95 -21.48
N VAL A 35 -6.60 -7.74 -20.34
CA VAL A 35 -6.15 -6.40 -19.92
C VAL A 35 -5.18 -5.79 -20.92
N LYS A 36 -4.23 -6.58 -21.43
CA LYS A 36 -3.28 -6.11 -22.45
C LYS A 36 -4.00 -5.64 -23.71
N MET A 37 -4.96 -6.42 -24.21
CA MET A 37 -5.78 -6.04 -25.36
C MET A 37 -6.67 -4.83 -25.05
N TRP A 38 -7.25 -4.76 -23.85
CA TRP A 38 -8.09 -3.66 -23.41
C TRP A 38 -7.32 -2.35 -23.28
N CYS A 39 -6.06 -2.39 -22.87
CA CYS A 39 -5.23 -1.18 -22.74
C CYS A 39 -4.49 -0.82 -24.03
N ASP A 40 -4.57 -1.65 -25.08
CA ASP A 40 -4.02 -1.37 -26.40
C ASP A 40 -5.10 -0.72 -27.28
N LYS A 41 -4.82 0.48 -27.79
CA LYS A 41 -5.76 1.27 -28.61
C LYS A 41 -6.20 0.51 -29.87
N ASP A 42 -5.32 -0.30 -30.45
CA ASP A 42 -5.60 -1.05 -31.68
C ASP A 42 -6.34 -2.38 -31.41
N ALA A 43 -6.37 -2.83 -30.15
CA ALA A 43 -7.02 -4.06 -29.72
C ALA A 43 -8.27 -3.84 -28.86
N ARG A 44 -8.53 -2.62 -28.39
CA ARG A 44 -9.65 -2.27 -27.48
C ARG A 44 -10.99 -2.79 -27.97
N ALA A 45 -11.35 -2.50 -29.22
CA ALA A 45 -12.64 -2.92 -29.78
C ALA A 45 -12.76 -4.45 -29.88
N ARG A 46 -11.64 -5.16 -30.11
CA ARG A 46 -11.62 -6.63 -30.07
C ARG A 46 -11.80 -7.15 -28.65
N ALA A 47 -11.11 -6.56 -27.68
CA ALA A 47 -11.24 -6.91 -26.28
C ALA A 47 -12.69 -6.73 -25.80
N GLU A 48 -13.33 -5.63 -26.17
CA GLU A 48 -14.73 -5.36 -25.83
C GLU A 48 -15.70 -6.35 -26.50
N GLY A 49 -15.45 -6.74 -27.75
CA GLY A 49 -16.25 -7.75 -28.44
C GLY A 49 -16.09 -9.17 -27.86
N GLU A 50 -14.90 -9.51 -27.36
CA GLU A 50 -14.59 -10.86 -26.84
C GLU A 50 -14.93 -11.02 -25.36
N TYR A 51 -14.58 -10.03 -24.53
CA TYR A 51 -14.68 -10.09 -23.07
C TYR A 51 -15.80 -9.21 -22.51
N GLY A 52 -16.40 -8.35 -23.34
CA GLY A 52 -17.28 -7.27 -22.87
C GLY A 52 -16.50 -6.09 -22.30
N HIS A 53 -17.23 -5.07 -21.84
CA HIS A 53 -16.63 -3.91 -21.18
C HIS A 53 -15.93 -4.34 -19.87
N ILE A 54 -14.76 -3.77 -19.55
CA ILE A 54 -13.94 -4.20 -18.39
C ILE A 54 -14.67 -4.19 -17.05
N SER A 55 -15.62 -3.27 -16.88
CA SER A 55 -16.44 -3.16 -15.67
C SER A 55 -17.42 -4.33 -15.49
N THR A 56 -17.59 -5.20 -16.49
CA THR A 56 -18.46 -6.38 -16.41
C THR A 56 -17.66 -7.69 -16.35
N TRP A 57 -16.33 -7.63 -16.27
CA TRP A 57 -15.51 -8.84 -16.20
C TRP A 57 -15.71 -9.55 -14.86
N ASN A 58 -15.80 -10.87 -14.88
CA ASN A 58 -15.90 -11.69 -13.69
C ASN A 58 -14.52 -12.27 -13.36
N THR A 59 -13.88 -11.69 -12.35
CA THR A 59 -12.54 -12.04 -11.87
C THR A 59 -12.55 -12.96 -10.65
N SER A 60 -13.71 -13.51 -10.26
CA SER A 60 -13.88 -14.26 -9.01
C SER A 60 -12.99 -15.51 -8.88
N GLN A 61 -12.47 -16.06 -9.98
CA GLN A 61 -11.58 -17.23 -9.97
C GLN A 61 -10.09 -16.87 -10.06
N VAL A 62 -9.77 -15.58 -10.22
CA VAL A 62 -8.39 -15.10 -10.35
C VAL A 62 -7.73 -15.07 -8.97
N THR A 63 -6.49 -15.56 -8.90
CA THR A 63 -5.74 -15.67 -7.65
C THR A 63 -4.53 -14.74 -7.60
N SER A 64 -4.10 -14.20 -8.74
CA SER A 64 -3.01 -13.24 -8.81
C SER A 64 -3.32 -12.14 -9.83
N MET A 65 -3.18 -10.90 -9.39
CA MET A 65 -3.25 -9.68 -10.21
C MET A 65 -1.88 -9.00 -10.31
N GLN A 66 -0.81 -9.75 -10.07
CA GLN A 66 0.56 -9.26 -10.16
C GLN A 66 0.81 -8.59 -11.52
N ALA A 67 1.29 -7.34 -11.47
CA ALA A 67 1.64 -6.50 -12.61
C ALA A 67 0.54 -6.33 -13.67
N LEU A 68 -0.74 -6.50 -13.32
CA LEU A 68 -1.83 -6.57 -14.29
C LEU A 68 -2.00 -5.31 -15.14
N PHE A 69 -1.89 -4.13 -14.52
CA PHE A 69 -1.93 -2.82 -15.18
C PHE A 69 -0.56 -2.12 -15.17
N ARG A 70 0.52 -2.90 -15.04
CA ARG A 70 1.87 -2.34 -15.08
C ARG A 70 2.12 -1.63 -16.41
N ASP A 71 2.72 -0.44 -16.33
CA ASP A 71 3.06 0.44 -17.46
C ASP A 71 1.85 0.92 -18.28
N LYS A 72 0.62 0.75 -17.77
CA LYS A 72 -0.60 1.28 -18.41
C LYS A 72 -0.85 2.71 -17.96
N THR A 73 0.02 3.63 -18.38
CA THR A 73 0.09 5.01 -17.90
C THR A 73 -1.25 5.76 -17.89
N ASP A 74 -2.07 5.51 -18.91
CA ASP A 74 -3.35 6.21 -19.13
C ASP A 74 -4.56 5.43 -18.57
N PHE A 75 -4.34 4.23 -17.98
CA PHE A 75 -5.43 3.39 -17.51
C PHE A 75 -6.15 4.02 -16.32
N ASN A 76 -7.46 4.22 -16.47
CA ASN A 76 -8.34 4.71 -15.43
C ASN A 76 -9.80 4.29 -15.67
N ASP A 77 -10.04 3.13 -16.28
CA ASP A 77 -11.40 2.60 -16.50
C ASP A 77 -11.94 1.96 -15.21
N ASP A 78 -13.25 2.05 -14.99
CA ASP A 78 -13.90 1.52 -13.79
C ASP A 78 -13.77 -0.01 -13.67
N ILE A 79 -13.20 -0.43 -12.55
CA ILE A 79 -13.01 -1.83 -12.12
C ILE A 79 -13.53 -2.05 -10.68
N SER A 80 -14.36 -1.13 -10.17
CA SER A 80 -14.91 -1.19 -8.80
C SER A 80 -15.76 -2.45 -8.55
N THR A 81 -16.29 -3.05 -9.62
CA THR A 81 -17.14 -4.25 -9.60
C THR A 81 -16.36 -5.57 -9.61
N TRP A 82 -15.03 -5.53 -9.78
CA TRP A 82 -14.22 -6.73 -9.83
C TRP A 82 -14.26 -7.48 -8.49
N ASP A 83 -14.43 -8.80 -8.56
CA ASP A 83 -14.29 -9.68 -7.40
C ASP A 83 -12.82 -10.07 -7.26
N VAL A 84 -12.18 -9.54 -6.22
CA VAL A 84 -10.78 -9.82 -5.87
C VAL A 84 -10.64 -10.70 -4.62
N SER A 85 -11.76 -11.26 -4.11
CA SER A 85 -11.81 -12.00 -2.84
C SER A 85 -11.02 -13.31 -2.81
N ASN A 86 -10.51 -13.76 -3.97
CA ASN A 86 -9.63 -14.92 -4.11
C ASN A 86 -8.18 -14.54 -4.46
N VAL A 87 -7.88 -13.26 -4.64
CA VAL A 87 -6.54 -12.78 -4.98
C VAL A 87 -5.63 -12.83 -3.75
N THR A 88 -4.45 -13.41 -3.91
CA THR A 88 -3.41 -13.48 -2.87
C THR A 88 -2.20 -12.60 -3.18
N ASN A 89 -2.02 -12.21 -4.45
CA ASN A 89 -0.89 -11.41 -4.91
C ASN A 89 -1.35 -10.21 -5.77
N MET A 90 -1.06 -8.99 -5.30
CA MET A 90 -1.31 -7.72 -5.99
C MET A 90 -0.02 -6.93 -6.28
N GLU A 91 1.13 -7.60 -6.20
CA GLU A 91 2.43 -6.97 -6.39
C GLU A 91 2.51 -6.26 -7.76
N TYR A 92 2.92 -4.99 -7.75
CA TYR A 92 3.03 -4.12 -8.94
C TYR A 92 1.74 -3.95 -9.77
N MET A 93 0.55 -4.27 -9.24
CA MET A 93 -0.70 -4.28 -10.02
C MET A 93 -0.94 -2.98 -10.81
N PHE A 94 -0.69 -1.81 -10.21
CA PHE A 94 -0.82 -0.49 -10.84
C PHE A 94 0.52 0.24 -10.96
N CYS A 95 1.64 -0.50 -11.04
CA CYS A 95 2.96 0.10 -11.21
C CYS A 95 3.02 0.92 -12.50
N ASP A 96 3.45 2.18 -12.41
CA ASP A 96 3.48 3.15 -13.53
C ASP A 96 2.10 3.41 -14.20
N ALA A 97 0.98 3.05 -13.56
CA ALA A 97 -0.36 3.45 -14.00
C ALA A 97 -0.67 4.88 -13.54
N HIS A 98 0.03 5.86 -14.11
CA HIS A 98 0.07 7.25 -13.65
C HIS A 98 -1.31 7.90 -13.44
N ALA A 99 -2.27 7.62 -14.33
CA ALA A 99 -3.62 8.18 -14.31
C ALA A 99 -4.61 7.44 -13.41
N PHE A 100 -4.25 6.27 -12.87
CA PHE A 100 -5.19 5.41 -12.16
C PHE A 100 -5.69 6.06 -10.86
N ASN A 101 -7.00 6.19 -10.71
CA ASN A 101 -7.65 6.79 -9.54
C ASN A 101 -9.09 6.28 -9.35
N GLN A 102 -9.37 5.01 -9.63
CA GLN A 102 -10.71 4.42 -9.55
C GLN A 102 -11.09 3.94 -8.13
N PRO A 103 -12.38 4.01 -7.74
CA PRO A 103 -12.83 3.72 -6.39
C PRO A 103 -12.82 2.22 -6.09
N ILE A 104 -11.69 1.73 -5.60
CA ILE A 104 -11.44 0.31 -5.26
C ILE A 104 -11.57 0.01 -3.75
N GLY A 105 -12.09 0.96 -2.97
CA GLY A 105 -12.23 0.81 -1.51
C GLY A 105 -13.18 -0.32 -1.07
N THR A 106 -14.03 -0.80 -1.98
CA THR A 106 -15.00 -1.89 -1.75
C THR A 106 -14.42 -3.29 -1.97
N TRP A 107 -13.19 -3.39 -2.47
CA TRP A 107 -12.54 -4.67 -2.71
C TRP A 107 -12.27 -5.46 -1.42
N ASP A 108 -12.60 -6.75 -1.44
CA ASP A 108 -12.21 -7.70 -0.40
C ASP A 108 -10.77 -8.17 -0.64
N VAL A 109 -9.82 -7.49 0.00
CA VAL A 109 -8.38 -7.83 -0.09
C VAL A 109 -7.90 -8.73 1.05
N SER A 110 -8.82 -9.30 1.84
CA SER A 110 -8.50 -10.04 3.07
C SER A 110 -7.58 -11.25 2.87
N LYS A 111 -7.47 -11.79 1.64
CA LYS A 111 -6.58 -12.91 1.32
C LYS A 111 -5.22 -12.48 0.73
N VAL A 112 -5.02 -11.20 0.47
CA VAL A 112 -3.79 -10.70 -0.14
C VAL A 112 -2.65 -10.79 0.87
N THR A 113 -1.55 -11.41 0.45
CA THR A 113 -0.33 -11.53 1.27
C THR A 113 0.80 -10.63 0.77
N ASN A 114 0.77 -10.21 -0.50
CA ASN A 114 1.79 -9.36 -1.12
C ASN A 114 1.15 -8.16 -1.84
N MET A 115 1.50 -6.94 -1.38
CA MET A 115 1.10 -5.66 -1.97
C MET A 115 2.32 -4.82 -2.39
N GLY A 116 3.49 -5.44 -2.52
CA GLY A 116 4.73 -4.78 -2.92
C GLY A 116 4.55 -3.99 -4.22
N GLY A 117 4.84 -2.69 -4.20
CA GLY A 117 4.77 -1.81 -5.35
C GLY A 117 3.38 -1.66 -5.98
N MET A 118 2.29 -2.03 -5.30
CA MET A 118 0.94 -2.03 -5.89
C MET A 118 0.57 -0.71 -6.55
N PHE A 119 0.94 0.44 -5.95
CA PHE A 119 0.73 1.80 -6.50
C PHE A 119 2.04 2.54 -6.79
N PHE A 120 3.12 1.81 -7.06
CA PHE A 120 4.40 2.42 -7.43
C PHE A 120 4.21 3.32 -8.66
N ARG A 121 4.45 4.63 -8.53
CA ARG A 121 4.24 5.66 -9.58
C ARG A 121 2.81 5.78 -10.10
N ALA A 122 1.81 5.34 -9.34
CA ALA A 122 0.41 5.70 -9.59
C ALA A 122 0.15 7.15 -9.12
N HIS A 123 0.69 8.12 -9.86
CA HIS A 123 0.80 9.52 -9.43
C HIS A 123 -0.53 10.15 -8.99
N ALA A 124 -1.62 9.82 -9.68
CA ALA A 124 -2.95 10.36 -9.43
C ALA A 124 -3.73 9.63 -8.33
N PHE A 125 -3.27 8.45 -7.88
CA PHE A 125 -4.05 7.61 -6.98
C PHE A 125 -4.25 8.27 -5.61
N ASN A 126 -5.51 8.47 -5.23
CA ASN A 126 -5.90 9.06 -3.95
C ASN A 126 -7.30 8.61 -3.51
N GLN A 127 -7.66 7.35 -3.74
CA GLN A 127 -8.98 6.79 -3.40
C GLN A 127 -9.01 6.19 -2.00
N PRO A 128 -10.14 6.28 -1.27
CA PRO A 128 -10.24 5.79 0.09
C PRO A 128 -10.12 4.25 0.11
N ILE A 129 -9.10 3.77 0.82
CA ILE A 129 -8.78 2.33 0.99
C ILE A 129 -8.59 1.95 2.47
N GLY A 130 -8.93 2.84 3.40
CA GLY A 130 -8.79 2.59 4.84
C GLY A 130 -9.66 1.45 5.37
N THR A 131 -10.66 1.00 4.60
CA THR A 131 -11.56 -0.11 4.92
C THR A 131 -11.00 -1.49 4.56
N TRP A 132 -9.86 -1.54 3.86
CA TRP A 132 -9.23 -2.80 3.49
C TRP A 132 -8.74 -3.57 4.72
N ASP A 133 -9.04 -4.87 4.73
CA ASP A 133 -8.45 -5.82 5.64
C ASP A 133 -7.08 -6.27 5.10
N VAL A 134 -6.00 -5.68 5.62
CA VAL A 134 -4.62 -5.97 5.23
C VAL A 134 -3.91 -6.87 6.23
N SER A 135 -4.62 -7.50 7.17
CA SER A 135 -4.01 -8.25 8.28
C SER A 135 -3.18 -9.45 7.82
N ASN A 136 -3.41 -9.96 6.61
CA ASN A 136 -2.64 -11.07 6.03
C ASN A 136 -1.44 -10.62 5.17
N VAL A 137 -1.26 -9.32 4.95
CA VAL A 137 -0.16 -8.79 4.14
C VAL A 137 1.15 -8.87 4.92
N THR A 138 2.16 -9.46 4.30
CA THR A 138 3.51 -9.58 4.88
C THR A 138 4.54 -8.67 4.20
N ASN A 139 4.24 -8.21 2.98
CA ASN A 139 5.10 -7.35 2.18
C ASN A 139 4.35 -6.13 1.64
N MET A 140 4.84 -4.93 1.99
CA MET A 140 4.34 -3.62 1.53
C MET A 140 5.47 -2.73 0.99
N ASP A 141 6.59 -3.32 0.56
CA ASP A 141 7.69 -2.56 -0.03
C ASP A 141 7.20 -1.73 -1.23
N HIS A 142 7.65 -0.49 -1.35
CA HIS A 142 7.31 0.43 -2.45
C HIS A 142 5.81 0.68 -2.70
N MET A 143 4.90 0.28 -1.79
CA MET A 143 3.44 0.26 -2.04
C MET A 143 2.91 1.59 -2.59
N PHE A 144 3.36 2.73 -2.04
CA PHE A 144 3.01 4.09 -2.46
C PHE A 144 4.21 4.90 -2.95
N PHE A 145 5.29 4.24 -3.41
CA PHE A 145 6.47 4.94 -3.92
C PHE A 145 6.07 5.84 -5.10
N LEU A 146 6.31 7.15 -5.01
CA LEU A 146 5.92 8.17 -6.01
C LEU A 146 4.41 8.25 -6.31
N ALA A 147 3.55 7.74 -5.41
CA ALA A 147 2.10 8.01 -5.44
C ALA A 147 1.84 9.43 -4.92
N HIS A 148 2.20 10.43 -5.74
CA HIS A 148 2.33 11.83 -5.32
C HIS A 148 1.09 12.42 -4.63
N ALA A 149 -0.10 12.05 -5.12
CA ALA A 149 -1.37 12.56 -4.61
C ALA A 149 -1.91 11.81 -3.38
N PHE A 150 -1.36 10.64 -3.04
CA PHE A 150 -1.94 9.77 -2.03
C PHE A 150 -1.89 10.40 -0.63
N ASN A 151 -3.06 10.58 -0.02
CA ASN A 151 -3.22 11.13 1.31
C ASN A 151 -4.52 10.64 1.99
N GLN A 152 -4.85 9.36 1.84
CA GLN A 152 -6.07 8.76 2.38
C GLN A 152 -5.84 8.10 3.75
N PRO A 153 -6.83 8.16 4.67
CA PRO A 153 -6.68 7.62 6.01
C PRO A 153 -6.53 6.09 5.96
N ILE A 154 -5.39 5.61 6.46
CA ILE A 154 -5.03 4.18 6.52
C ILE A 154 -4.55 3.77 7.93
N GLY A 155 -4.76 4.63 8.93
CA GLY A 155 -4.35 4.36 10.32
C GLY A 155 -5.07 3.18 10.98
N THR A 156 -6.18 2.72 10.38
CA THR A 156 -6.97 1.57 10.81
C THR A 156 -6.44 0.23 10.32
N TRP A 157 -5.46 0.23 9.42
CA TRP A 157 -4.85 -1.00 8.92
C TRP A 157 -4.12 -1.78 10.03
N ASP A 158 -4.38 -3.08 10.07
CA ASP A 158 -3.58 -4.02 10.85
C ASP A 158 -2.35 -4.44 10.04
N VAL A 159 -1.20 -3.84 10.37
CA VAL A 159 0.08 -4.12 9.71
C VAL A 159 0.99 -5.04 10.54
N SER A 160 0.46 -5.70 11.58
CA SER A 160 1.27 -6.47 12.53
C SER A 160 2.04 -7.63 11.88
N ASN A 161 1.59 -8.12 10.72
CA ASN A 161 2.25 -9.19 9.97
C ASN A 161 3.25 -8.70 8.92
N VAL A 162 3.35 -7.39 8.69
CA VAL A 162 4.26 -6.80 7.70
C VAL A 162 5.70 -6.86 8.22
N THR A 163 6.60 -7.36 7.39
CA THR A 163 8.03 -7.50 7.72
C THR A 163 8.93 -6.54 6.94
N ASN A 164 8.43 -6.01 5.81
CA ASN A 164 9.15 -5.16 4.88
C ASN A 164 8.31 -3.93 4.47
N MET A 165 8.83 -2.73 4.75
CA MET A 165 8.22 -1.43 4.41
C MET A 165 9.20 -0.52 3.63
N VAL A 166 10.20 -1.09 2.96
CA VAL A 166 11.18 -0.33 2.17
C VAL A 166 10.49 0.62 1.21
N SER A 167 10.87 1.90 1.22
CA SER A 167 10.35 2.93 0.32
C SER A 167 8.82 3.06 0.26
N MET A 168 8.06 2.55 1.24
CA MET A 168 6.60 2.47 1.17
C MET A 168 5.93 3.81 0.83
N PHE A 169 6.39 4.92 1.42
CA PHE A 169 5.90 6.28 1.16
C PHE A 169 6.94 7.18 0.50
N ARG A 170 7.98 6.61 -0.10
CA ARG A 170 9.02 7.42 -0.75
C ARG A 170 8.38 8.31 -1.82
N GLY A 171 8.61 9.62 -1.80
CA GLY A 171 8.05 10.57 -2.77
C GLY A 171 6.51 10.65 -2.81
N ALA A 172 5.80 10.10 -1.81
CA ALA A 172 4.38 10.33 -1.59
C ALA A 172 4.20 11.74 -0.99
N TYR A 173 4.38 12.76 -1.83
CA TYR A 173 4.56 14.15 -1.39
C TYR A 173 3.43 14.67 -0.50
N ALA A 174 2.19 14.26 -0.78
CA ALA A 174 1.00 14.70 -0.06
C ALA A 174 0.70 13.92 1.23
N PHE A 175 1.34 12.77 1.46
CA PHE A 175 0.95 11.86 2.54
C PHE A 175 1.23 12.46 3.92
N ASN A 176 0.17 12.60 4.73
CA ASN A 176 0.24 13.12 6.09
C ASN A 176 -0.88 12.55 6.97
N GLN A 177 -1.15 11.24 6.89
CA GLN A 177 -2.24 10.59 7.62
C GLN A 177 -1.74 9.88 8.89
N PRO A 178 -2.53 9.89 9.98
CA PRO A 178 -2.10 9.33 11.25
C PRO A 178 -1.92 7.82 11.14
N ILE A 179 -0.69 7.36 11.38
CA ILE A 179 -0.27 5.94 11.35
C ILE A 179 0.48 5.53 12.63
N GLY A 180 0.45 6.38 13.66
CA GLY A 180 1.12 6.10 14.94
C GLY A 180 0.56 4.90 15.71
N THR A 181 -0.63 4.43 15.34
CA THR A 181 -1.30 3.25 15.89
C THR A 181 -0.87 1.93 15.28
N TRP A 182 -0.08 1.95 14.19
CA TRP A 182 0.41 0.73 13.55
C TRP A 182 1.34 -0.06 14.47
N ASP A 183 1.13 -1.38 14.54
CA ASP A 183 2.08 -2.32 15.12
C ASP A 183 3.16 -2.67 14.08
N VAL A 184 4.33 -2.05 14.20
CA VAL A 184 5.49 -2.29 13.32
C VAL A 184 6.54 -3.21 13.96
N SER A 185 6.20 -3.90 15.06
CA SER A 185 7.15 -4.71 15.85
C SER A 185 7.74 -5.93 15.11
N ASN A 186 7.20 -6.27 13.93
CA ASN A 186 7.71 -7.32 13.05
C ASN A 186 8.49 -6.78 11.83
N VAL A 187 8.51 -5.46 11.63
CA VAL A 187 9.25 -4.85 10.52
C VAL A 187 10.75 -4.93 10.79
N THR A 188 11.50 -5.38 9.77
CA THR A 188 12.96 -5.50 9.85
C THR A 188 13.69 -4.48 8.96
N ASN A 189 12.99 -3.90 7.98
CA ASN A 189 13.56 -2.97 7.01
C ASN A 189 12.62 -1.78 6.74
N MET A 190 13.11 -0.57 7.03
CA MET A 190 12.44 0.72 6.81
C MET A 190 13.28 1.66 5.93
N ASP A 191 14.22 1.11 5.16
CA ASP A 191 15.05 1.89 4.23
C ASP A 191 14.17 2.74 3.32
N HIS A 192 14.49 4.04 3.22
CA HIS A 192 13.77 5.04 2.43
C HIS A 192 12.27 5.22 2.73
N MET A 193 11.72 4.67 3.82
CA MET A 193 10.26 4.59 4.06
C MET A 193 9.52 5.93 3.84
N PHE A 194 10.06 7.05 4.32
CA PHE A 194 9.51 8.41 4.17
C PHE A 194 10.44 9.36 3.39
N HIS A 195 11.37 8.83 2.59
CA HIS A 195 12.25 9.66 1.76
C HIS A 195 11.42 10.54 0.83
N ASP A 196 11.60 11.87 0.85
CA ASP A 196 10.79 12.84 0.11
C ASP A 196 9.28 12.81 0.44
N ALA A 197 8.83 12.22 1.55
CA ALA A 197 7.46 12.38 2.05
C ALA A 197 7.30 13.78 2.69
N ARG A 198 7.31 14.81 1.85
CA ARG A 198 7.54 16.22 2.24
C ARG A 198 6.51 16.77 3.22
N ALA A 199 5.26 16.30 3.16
CA ALA A 199 4.18 16.74 4.05
C ALA A 199 4.08 15.94 5.36
N PHE A 200 4.82 14.83 5.51
CA PHE A 200 4.63 13.91 6.61
C PHE A 200 5.08 14.53 7.95
N TYR A 201 4.13 14.67 8.89
CA TYR A 201 4.34 15.25 10.22
C TYR A 201 3.68 14.42 11.34
N GLN A 202 3.32 13.17 11.08
CA GLN A 202 2.47 12.41 12.00
C GLN A 202 3.29 11.76 13.14
N PRO A 203 2.74 11.72 14.37
CA PRO A 203 3.44 11.15 15.51
C PRO A 203 3.57 9.63 15.35
N ILE A 204 4.82 9.16 15.37
CA ILE A 204 5.21 7.74 15.25
C ILE A 204 6.18 7.31 16.37
N GLY A 205 6.34 8.14 17.41
CA GLY A 205 7.24 7.86 18.54
C GLY A 205 6.84 6.63 19.37
N THR A 206 5.62 6.14 19.20
CA THR A 206 5.06 4.94 19.85
C THR A 206 5.42 3.63 19.15
N TRP A 207 5.99 3.69 17.94
CA TRP A 207 6.37 2.50 17.20
C TRP A 207 7.46 1.69 17.91
N ASP A 208 7.25 0.38 18.00
CA ASP A 208 8.30 -0.57 18.39
C ASP A 208 9.16 -0.90 17.16
N VAL A 209 10.29 -0.21 17.05
CA VAL A 209 11.27 -0.41 15.97
C VAL A 209 12.43 -1.33 16.37
N SER A 210 12.30 -2.07 17.48
CA SER A 210 13.40 -2.84 18.07
C SER A 210 13.93 -3.96 17.17
N LYS A 211 13.18 -4.44 16.18
CA LYS A 211 13.64 -5.43 15.19
C LYS A 211 14.18 -4.84 13.90
N VAL A 212 14.09 -3.53 13.70
CA VAL A 212 14.55 -2.89 12.47
C VAL A 212 16.07 -2.91 12.41
N THR A 213 16.61 -3.35 11.28
CA THR A 213 18.06 -3.42 11.04
C THR A 213 18.54 -2.37 10.04
N ASN A 214 17.64 -1.83 9.19
CA ASN A 214 17.97 -0.81 8.20
C ASN A 214 16.96 0.36 8.24
N MET A 215 17.48 1.56 8.49
CA MET A 215 16.77 2.86 8.46
C MET A 215 17.48 3.87 7.54
N GLY A 216 18.29 3.39 6.58
CA GLY A 216 18.96 4.22 5.60
C GLY A 216 17.97 5.14 4.89
N TYR A 217 18.29 6.42 4.80
CA TYR A 217 17.50 7.45 4.11
C TYR A 217 16.02 7.55 4.56
N MET A 218 15.64 6.98 5.71
CA MET A 218 14.23 6.85 6.12
C MET A 218 13.46 8.18 6.08
N PHE A 219 14.09 9.29 6.49
CA PHE A 219 13.53 10.64 6.46
C PHE A 219 14.30 11.59 5.54
N TYR A 220 15.05 11.07 4.56
CA TYR A 220 15.83 11.89 3.64
C TYR A 220 14.90 12.85 2.86
N HIS A 221 15.15 14.17 2.91
CA HIS A 221 14.22 15.20 2.38
C HIS A 221 12.76 15.13 2.89
N ALA A 222 12.48 14.50 4.04
CA ALA A 222 11.18 14.59 4.72
C ALA A 222 11.03 15.95 5.41
N ARG A 223 10.87 17.01 4.61
CA ARG A 223 11.07 18.41 5.02
C ARG A 223 10.22 18.88 6.20
N ALA A 224 9.00 18.35 6.36
CA ALA A 224 8.11 18.72 7.45
C ALA A 224 8.35 17.92 8.74
N PHE A 225 8.95 16.73 8.67
CA PHE A 225 8.99 15.80 9.81
C PHE A 225 9.79 16.36 10.99
N ASN A 226 9.14 16.47 12.15
CA ASN A 226 9.76 16.96 13.39
C ASN A 226 9.05 16.37 14.63
N GLN A 227 8.71 15.08 14.58
CA GLN A 227 8.00 14.39 15.66
C GLN A 227 8.96 13.68 16.60
N PRO A 228 8.67 13.61 17.91
CA PRO A 228 9.56 13.02 18.89
C PRO A 228 9.66 11.51 18.66
N ILE A 229 10.89 11.05 18.40
CA ILE A 229 11.25 9.63 18.18
C ILE A 229 12.44 9.20 19.05
N GLY A 230 12.82 10.01 20.04
CA GLY A 230 13.92 9.71 20.96
C GLY A 230 13.70 8.45 21.82
N THR A 231 12.46 7.97 21.93
CA THR A 231 12.08 6.75 22.66
C THR A 231 12.31 5.46 21.87
N TRP A 232 12.63 5.54 20.58
CA TRP A 232 12.86 4.37 19.75
C TRP A 232 14.08 3.57 20.23
N ASN A 233 13.91 2.24 20.32
CA ASN A 233 15.03 1.32 20.50
C ASN A 233 15.67 1.01 19.14
N VAL A 234 16.80 1.65 18.85
CA VAL A 234 17.52 1.51 17.59
C VAL A 234 18.77 0.62 17.68
N SER A 235 18.94 -0.15 18.77
CA SER A 235 20.17 -0.91 19.04
C SER A 235 20.47 -2.02 18.01
N ASN A 236 19.48 -2.44 17.22
CA ASN A 236 19.64 -3.44 16.16
C ASN A 236 19.87 -2.82 14.77
N VAL A 237 19.80 -1.50 14.64
CA VAL A 237 19.96 -0.81 13.35
C VAL A 237 21.43 -0.76 12.98
N THR A 238 21.78 -1.40 11.87
CA THR A 238 23.16 -1.45 11.33
C THR A 238 23.40 -0.43 10.22
N ASN A 239 22.33 0.14 9.63
CA ASN A 239 22.42 1.17 8.60
C ASN A 239 21.47 2.34 8.90
N MET A 240 22.05 3.52 9.15
CA MET A 240 21.34 4.81 9.30
C MET A 240 21.83 5.86 8.30
N ASN A 241 22.42 5.43 7.17
CA ASN A 241 23.01 6.34 6.20
C ASN A 241 22.01 7.44 5.80
N ALA A 242 22.41 8.70 5.96
CA ALA A 242 21.66 9.87 5.55
C ALA A 242 20.20 9.93 6.05
N MET A 243 19.86 9.26 7.16
CA MET A 243 18.49 9.13 7.67
C MET A 243 17.73 10.46 7.72
N PHE A 244 18.39 11.54 8.15
CA PHE A 244 17.81 12.89 8.26
C PHE A 244 18.41 13.93 7.29
N CYS A 245 19.22 13.51 6.31
CA CYS A 245 19.81 14.47 5.39
C CYS A 245 18.70 15.15 4.55
N GLY A 246 18.65 16.49 4.59
CA GLY A 246 17.57 17.26 3.96
C GLY A 246 16.23 17.31 4.73
N ALA A 247 16.11 16.65 5.90
CA ALA A 247 14.95 16.76 6.79
C ALA A 247 14.97 18.10 7.54
N SER A 248 14.71 19.20 6.82
CA SER A 248 15.00 20.57 7.27
C SER A 248 14.30 21.02 8.55
N ALA A 249 13.14 20.44 8.89
CA ALA A 249 12.42 20.78 10.12
C ALA A 249 12.85 19.95 11.34
N PHE A 250 13.59 18.86 11.15
CA PHE A 250 13.88 17.92 12.23
C PHE A 250 14.86 18.52 13.24
N ASN A 251 14.40 18.68 14.48
CA ASN A 251 15.19 19.21 15.60
C ASN A 251 14.81 18.52 16.94
N GLN A 252 14.47 17.23 16.88
CA GLN A 252 14.08 16.46 18.06
C GLN A 252 15.29 15.83 18.76
N PRO A 253 15.27 15.71 20.10
CA PRO A 253 16.35 15.05 20.82
C PRO A 253 16.39 13.55 20.48
N ILE A 254 17.56 13.09 20.05
CA ILE A 254 17.87 11.68 19.76
C ILE A 254 19.13 11.20 20.49
N SER A 255 19.58 11.94 21.50
CA SER A 255 20.76 11.61 22.30
C SER A 255 20.62 10.32 23.13
N THR A 256 19.39 9.81 23.26
CA THR A 256 19.06 8.55 23.94
C THR A 256 19.26 7.33 23.06
N TRP A 257 19.48 7.50 21.75
CA TRP A 257 19.68 6.40 20.82
C TRP A 257 21.03 5.72 21.05
N ASN A 258 21.02 4.40 21.20
CA ASN A 258 22.23 3.60 21.21
C ASN A 258 22.61 3.23 19.77
N VAL A 259 23.65 3.88 19.23
CA VAL A 259 24.10 3.75 17.82
C VAL A 259 25.49 3.11 17.70
N SER A 260 25.95 2.40 18.74
CA SER A 260 27.27 1.75 18.81
C SER A 260 27.42 0.56 17.88
#